data_AF-A0A2H1KVC3-F1
#
_entry.id   AF-A0A2H1KVC3-F1
#
_cell.length_a   1.000
_cell.length_b   1.000
_cell.length_c   1.000
_cell.angle_alpha   90.00
_cell.angle_beta   90.00
_cell.angle_gamma   90.00
#
_symmetry.space_group_name_H-M   'P 1'
#
loop_
_entity.id
_entity.type
_entity.pdbx_description
1 polymer ?
#
loop_
_entity_poly.entity_id
_entity_poly.type
_entity_poly.pdbx_seq_one_letter_code
_entity_poly.pdbx_strand_id
1 'polypeptide(L)'
;MIDEIEAVKADAAKVGAGRPPQVPMLFFTSTGEGAGIDTEPWRKYQKDFLSDVPNSRQILLDSWYYVHDYKSAKIARKSRGFIDRWPS
;
A
#
# COMPACT_ATOMS: atom_id res chain seq x y z
N MET A 1 19.14 21.27 1.28
CA MET A 1 18.26 21.12 0.10
C MET A 1 18.91 20.41 -1.07
N ILE A 2 20.05 20.85 -1.65
CA ILE A 2 20.67 20.08 -2.78
C ILE A 2 21.11 18.69 -2.32
N ASP A 3 21.82 18.60 -1.19
CA ASP A 3 22.27 17.31 -0.66
C ASP A 3 21.11 16.37 -0.29
N GLU A 4 20.00 16.92 0.20
CA GLU A 4 18.78 16.15 0.50
C GLU A 4 18.13 15.60 -0.77
N ILE A 5 18.10 16.39 -1.84
CA ILE A 5 17.58 15.95 -3.14
C ILE A 5 18.44 14.82 -3.72
N GLU A 6 19.77 14.93 -3.63
CA GLU A 6 20.67 13.89 -4.10
C GLU A 6 20.58 12.61 -3.27
N ALA A 7 20.43 12.73 -1.94
CA ALA A 7 20.18 11.58 -1.08
C ALA A 7 18.86 10.86 -1.44
N VAL A 8 17.77 11.61 -1.65
CA VAL A 8 16.47 11.04 -2.04
C VAL A 8 16.57 10.30 -3.38
N LYS A 9 17.28 10.85 -4.36
CA LYS A 9 17.48 10.17 -5.67
C LYS A 9 18.30 8.88 -5.51
N ALA A 10 19.39 8.93 -4.73
CA ALA A 10 20.23 7.77 -4.50
C ALA A 10 19.47 6.64 -3.78
N ASP A 11 18.67 6.98 -2.77
CA ASP A 11 17.83 6.01 -2.05
C ASP A 11 16.73 5.44 -2.95
N ALA A 12 16.08 6.26 -3.77
CA ALA A 12 15.09 5.80 -4.74
C ALA A 12 15.70 4.81 -5.76
N ALA A 13 16.90 5.10 -6.27
CA ALA A 13 17.62 4.20 -7.17
C ALA A 13 17.97 2.87 -6.47
N LYS A 14 18.43 2.93 -5.22
CA LYS A 14 18.76 1.73 -4.43
C LYS A 14 17.54 0.87 -4.15
N VAL A 15 16.41 1.47 -3.77
CA VAL A 15 15.14 0.77 -3.54
C VAL A 15 14.60 0.16 -4.84
N GLY A 16 14.65 0.91 -5.94
CA GLY A 16 14.19 0.44 -7.25
C GLY A 16 15.03 -0.71 -7.84
N ALA A 17 16.30 -0.84 -7.46
CA ALA A 17 17.15 -1.97 -7.83
C ALA A 17 16.85 -3.24 -7.01
N GLY A 18 16.19 -3.10 -5.87
CA GLY A 18 15.77 -4.22 -5.02
C GLY A 18 14.53 -4.93 -5.57
N ARG A 19 14.29 -6.15 -5.08
CA ARG A 19 13.00 -6.82 -5.31
C ARG A 19 12.02 -6.40 -4.23
N PRO A 20 10.72 -6.25 -4.56
CA PRO A 20 9.71 -6.04 -3.54
C PRO A 20 9.63 -7.27 -2.62
N PRO A 21 9.09 -7.10 -1.40
CA PRO A 21 8.98 -8.18 -0.42
C PRO A 21 8.34 -9.43 -1.04
N GLN A 22 8.96 -10.59 -0.81
CA GLN A 22 8.44 -11.89 -1.30
C GLN A 22 7.42 -12.50 -0.32
N VAL A 23 6.71 -11.63 0.41
CA VAL A 23 5.67 -12.00 1.38
C VAL A 23 4.34 -11.38 0.93
N PRO A 24 3.22 -12.11 1.04
CA PRO A 24 1.98 -11.54 0.52
C PRO A 24 1.40 -10.46 1.40
N MET A 25 0.87 -9.44 0.72
CA MET A 25 0.42 -8.22 1.36
C MET A 25 -1.04 -7.94 1.04
N LEU A 26 -1.77 -7.49 2.05
CA LEU A 26 -3.13 -7.00 1.90
C LEU A 26 -3.16 -5.50 2.19
N PHE A 27 -3.36 -4.69 1.16
CA PHE A 27 -3.45 -3.24 1.31
C PHE A 27 -4.91 -2.81 1.47
N PHE A 28 -5.14 -1.88 2.39
CA PHE A 28 -6.41 -1.17 2.56
C PHE A 28 -6.19 0.29 2.15
N THR A 29 -6.70 0.66 0.97
CA THR A 29 -6.41 1.95 0.35
C THR A 29 -7.61 2.89 0.48
N SER A 30 -7.40 4.07 1.06
CA SER A 30 -8.38 5.17 1.15
C SER A 30 -8.62 5.89 -0.19
N THR A 31 -9.34 7.01 -0.16
CA THR A 31 -9.47 7.94 -1.29
C THR A 31 -8.27 8.86 -1.48
N GLY A 32 -7.25 8.82 -0.61
CA GLY A 32 -6.14 9.79 -0.67
C GLY A 32 -6.49 11.18 -0.12
N GLU A 33 -7.77 11.48 0.10
CA GLU A 33 -8.22 12.69 0.78
C GLU A 33 -7.64 12.74 2.21
N GLY A 34 -6.99 13.86 2.53
CA GLY A 34 -6.19 14.04 3.75
C GLY A 34 -4.69 13.77 3.59
N ALA A 35 -4.26 13.09 2.52
CA ALA A 35 -2.84 12.92 2.16
C ALA A 35 -2.34 13.95 1.12
N GLY A 36 -3.23 14.79 0.57
CA GLY A 36 -2.89 15.78 -0.45
C GLY A 36 -2.64 15.19 -1.85
N ILE A 37 -3.11 13.97 -2.11
CA ILE A 37 -2.96 13.27 -3.39
C ILE A 37 -4.36 12.87 -3.88
N ASP A 38 -4.62 13.09 -5.17
CA ASP A 38 -5.87 12.69 -5.79
C ASP A 38 -6.10 11.17 -5.71
N THR A 39 -7.38 10.78 -5.64
CA THR A 39 -7.79 9.39 -5.44
C THR A 39 -7.23 8.42 -6.48
N GLU A 40 -7.18 8.83 -7.75
CA GLU A 40 -6.77 7.94 -8.83
C GLU A 40 -5.25 7.67 -8.80
N PRO A 41 -4.37 8.69 -8.77
CA PRO A 41 -2.94 8.48 -8.56
C PRO A 41 -2.62 7.71 -7.27
N TRP A 42 -3.27 8.09 -6.15
CA TRP A 42 -3.09 7.43 -4.87
C TRP A 42 -3.33 5.91 -4.96
N ARG A 43 -4.48 5.52 -5.49
CA ARG A 43 -4.86 4.11 -5.63
C ARG A 43 -3.97 3.38 -6.63
N LYS A 44 -3.56 4.06 -7.71
CA LYS A 44 -2.69 3.51 -8.75
C LYS A 44 -1.32 3.13 -8.20
N TYR A 45 -0.64 4.00 -7.46
CA TYR A 45 0.71 3.72 -6.94
C TYR A 45 0.78 2.44 -6.11
N GLN A 46 -0.22 2.22 -5.27
CA GLN A 46 -0.29 1.02 -4.43
C GLN A 46 -0.63 -0.23 -5.24
N LYS A 47 -1.49 -0.09 -6.26
CA LYS A 47 -1.80 -1.19 -7.17
C LYS A 47 -0.57 -1.63 -7.96
N ASP A 48 0.18 -0.66 -8.50
CA ASP A 48 1.41 -0.89 -9.25
C ASP A 48 2.47 -1.55 -8.36
N PHE A 49 2.62 -1.12 -7.11
CA PHE A 49 3.52 -1.79 -6.18
C PHE A 49 3.14 -3.26 -5.92
N LEU A 50 1.85 -3.54 -5.77
CA LEU A 50 1.36 -4.89 -5.52
C LEU A 50 1.41 -5.81 -6.76
N SER A 51 1.47 -5.28 -7.99
CA SER A 51 1.58 -6.13 -9.18
C SER A 51 2.85 -6.96 -9.19
N ASP A 52 3.89 -6.47 -8.52
CA ASP A 52 5.20 -7.13 -8.43
C ASP A 52 5.32 -8.01 -7.17
N VAL A 53 4.27 -8.08 -6.33
CA VAL A 53 4.26 -8.87 -5.10
C VAL A 53 3.28 -10.05 -5.22
N PRO A 54 3.77 -11.31 -5.22
CA PRO A 54 2.93 -12.49 -5.36
C PRO A 54 1.82 -12.58 -4.30
N ASN A 55 0.68 -13.15 -4.67
CA ASN A 55 -0.47 -13.42 -3.79
C ASN A 55 -0.98 -12.20 -3.00
N SER A 56 -0.66 -10.99 -3.44
CA SER A 56 -1.05 -9.76 -2.78
C SER A 56 -2.40 -9.24 -3.29
N ARG A 57 -3.04 -8.37 -2.51
CA ARG A 57 -4.35 -7.81 -2.87
C ARG A 57 -4.51 -6.39 -2.35
N GLN A 58 -5.15 -5.55 -3.17
CA GLN A 58 -5.65 -4.24 -2.77
C GLN A 58 -7.15 -4.31 -2.46
N ILE A 59 -7.57 -3.66 -1.36
CA ILE A 59 -8.97 -3.40 -1.03
C ILE A 59 -9.17 -1.89 -0.98
N LEU A 60 -9.98 -1.38 -1.89
CA LEU A 60 -10.36 0.02 -1.91
C LEU A 60 -11.42 0.30 -0.84
N LEU A 61 -11.19 1.36 -0.07
CA LEU A 61 -12.08 1.89 0.95
C LEU A 61 -12.51 3.29 0.52
N ASP A 62 -13.82 3.50 0.54
CA ASP A 62 -14.42 4.82 0.44
C ASP A 62 -14.44 5.44 1.83
N SER A 63 -13.32 6.07 2.19
CA SER A 63 -13.02 6.57 3.53
C SER A 63 -11.87 7.56 3.47
N TRP A 64 -11.90 8.50 4.41
CA TRP A 64 -10.78 9.40 4.74
C TRP A 64 -9.53 8.63 5.18
N TYR A 65 -8.40 9.36 5.25
CA TYR A 65 -7.05 8.82 5.51
C TYR A 65 -6.96 7.85 6.71
N TYR A 66 -7.63 8.14 7.83
CA TYR A 66 -7.64 7.27 9.02
C TYR A 66 -8.64 6.11 8.90
N VAL A 67 -8.41 5.22 7.93
CA VAL A 67 -9.30 4.09 7.63
C VAL A 67 -9.54 3.15 8.83
N HIS A 68 -8.60 3.11 9.77
CA HIS A 68 -8.69 2.28 10.97
C HIS A 68 -9.79 2.76 11.93
N ASP A 69 -10.05 4.06 11.99
CA ASP A 69 -11.05 4.63 12.90
C ASP A 69 -12.48 4.36 12.39
N TYR A 70 -12.65 4.36 11.07
CA TYR A 70 -13.97 4.26 10.44
C TYR A 70 -14.31 2.86 9.90
N LYS A 71 -13.29 2.05 9.56
CA LYS A 71 -13.48 0.76 8.86
C LYS A 71 -12.82 -0.42 9.59
N SER A 72 -12.50 -0.29 10.88
CA SER A 72 -11.88 -1.32 11.73
C SER A 72 -12.50 -2.72 11.56
N ALA A 73 -13.83 -2.84 11.66
CA ALA A 73 -14.52 -4.13 11.51
C ALA A 73 -14.34 -4.75 10.11
N LYS A 74 -14.34 -3.92 9.05
CA LYS A 74 -14.11 -4.38 7.67
C LYS A 74 -12.67 -4.84 7.49
N ILE A 75 -11.71 -4.11 8.06
CA ILE A 75 -10.29 -4.45 8.06
C ILE A 75 -10.10 -5.81 8.74
N ALA A 76 -10.54 -5.95 10.00
CA ALA A 76 -10.40 -7.18 10.77
C ALA A 76 -10.95 -8.42 10.04
N ARG A 77 -12.17 -8.31 9.48
CA ARG A 77 -12.79 -9.40 8.72
C ARG A 77 -11.98 -9.77 7.47
N LYS A 78 -11.49 -8.78 6.73
CA LYS A 78 -10.73 -9.02 5.49
C LYS A 78 -9.33 -9.55 5.77
N SER A 79 -8.68 -9.06 6.81
CA SER A 79 -7.38 -9.56 7.27
C SER A 79 -7.48 -11.02 7.72
N ARG A 80 -8.48 -11.37 8.54
CA ARG A 80 -8.69 -12.77 8.96
C ARG A 80 -8.87 -13.69 7.75
N GLY A 81 -9.77 -13.35 6.84
CA GLY A 81 -9.97 -14.15 5.64
C GLY A 81 -8.72 -14.24 4.74
N PHE A 82 -7.85 -13.23 4.74
CA PHE A 82 -6.59 -13.29 3.99
C PHE A 82 -5.59 -14.24 4.63
N ILE A 83 -5.46 -14.20 5.95
CA ILE A 83 -4.58 -15.08 6.74
C ILE A 83 -5.08 -16.53 6.70
N ASP A 84 -6.39 -16.76 6.87
CA ASP A 84 -6.96 -18.12 6.90
C ASP A 84 -6.80 -18.87 5.56
N ARG A 85 -6.58 -18.15 4.46
CA ARG A 85 -6.32 -18.74 3.13
C ARG A 85 -4.83 -18.96 2.86
N TRP A 86 -3.97 -18.60 3.81
CA TRP A 86 -2.54 -18.79 3.69
C TRP A 86 -2.18 -20.26 3.99
N PRO A 87 -1.56 -20.99 3.04
CA PRO A 87 -1.15 -22.37 3.31
C PRO A 87 -0.12 -22.40 4.44
N SER A 88 -0.33 -23.31 5.40
CA SER A 88 0.55 -23.57 6.55
C SER A 88 1.87 -24.18 6.11
#